data_AF-A0A3M1FF65-F1
#
_entry.id   AF-A0A3M1FF65-F1
#
_cell.length_a   1.000
_cell.length_b   1.000
_cell.length_c   1.000
_cell.angle_alpha   90.00
_cell.angle_beta   90.00
_cell.angle_gamma   90.00
#
_symmetry.space_group_name_H-M   'P 1'
#
loop_
_entity.id
_entity.type
_entity.pdbx_description
1 polymer ?
#
loop_
_entity_poly.entity_id
_entity_poly.type
_entity_poly.pdbx_seq_one_letter_code
_entity_poly.pdbx_strand_id
1 'polypeptide(L)'
;NVTQAAAGSIVTTGTGTIDVEATAGAITMADGAVTSTELGDIRYVAATDITLASLDAGSGNVGLQAGNSIGGTGSTTSVTANGLNVRAGNGVGTATAPLRTSVNVVSASVGSGGLTLSDSGSISIGSVGVSTRAVSSSGGGSLQAPDTFSAVTASGGGSVVLHAVGSITVTDTGGGGSGISVAGGGNVDLASSTGNVVARGKISLGGSGVYHVLSNGSGASVDTVVLNRVLRVASSSGAVSSSLQRESTSMMGGRMVADHIVPAGQQNKAVGQQQHEESGQQHEAGVNAESFLLSRHFSLESKEGGNAGMVVAPTLFEEQGFSFMNGYTNEFSMVLPVNDNYSFEYWTEIVEL
;
A
#
# COMPACT_ATOMS: atom_id res chain seq x y z
N ASN A 1 4.05 22.69 -25.74
CA ASN A 1 2.67 22.48 -25.26
C ASN A 1 1.85 21.84 -26.36
N VAL A 2 0.89 20.99 -25.98
CA VAL A 2 -0.22 20.57 -26.82
C VAL A 2 -1.50 21.07 -26.16
N THR A 3 -2.39 21.70 -26.92
CA THR A 3 -3.67 22.17 -26.41
C THR A 3 -4.79 21.63 -27.27
N GLN A 4 -5.73 20.94 -26.63
CA GLN A 4 -6.93 20.43 -27.27
C GLN A 4 -8.10 21.32 -26.85
N ALA A 5 -8.64 22.08 -27.81
CA ALA A 5 -9.85 22.88 -27.58
C ALA A 5 -11.07 21.98 -27.40
N ALA A 6 -12.16 22.51 -26.82
CA ALA A 6 -13.38 21.75 -26.52
C ALA A 6 -13.94 20.99 -27.73
N ALA A 7 -13.86 21.57 -28.94
CA ALA A 7 -14.30 20.93 -30.18
C ALA A 7 -13.19 20.15 -30.93
N GLY A 8 -11.99 20.05 -30.35
CA GLY A 8 -10.80 19.50 -31.00
C GLY A 8 -10.64 18.00 -30.80
N SER A 9 -11.63 17.18 -31.11
CA SER A 9 -11.57 15.74 -30.82
C SER A 9 -10.50 15.00 -31.65
N ILE A 10 -9.84 14.02 -31.04
CA ILE A 10 -8.92 13.10 -31.72
C ILE A 10 -9.54 11.70 -31.68
N VAL A 11 -9.90 11.15 -32.83
CA VAL A 11 -10.65 9.89 -32.89
C VAL A 11 -10.00 8.92 -33.87
N THR A 12 -9.92 7.66 -33.47
CA THR A 12 -9.63 6.53 -34.36
C THR A 12 -10.57 5.38 -34.06
N THR A 13 -10.63 4.37 -34.93
CA THR A 13 -11.60 3.27 -34.86
C THR A 13 -10.90 1.91 -34.97
N GLY A 14 -11.57 0.83 -34.57
CA GLY A 14 -10.96 -0.50 -34.56
C GLY A 14 -9.74 -0.55 -33.65
N THR A 15 -8.60 -1.04 -34.17
CA THR A 15 -7.35 -1.22 -33.41
C THR A 15 -6.38 -0.03 -33.51
N GLY A 16 -6.83 1.11 -34.04
CA GLY A 16 -6.01 2.32 -34.10
C GLY A 16 -5.60 2.80 -32.71
N THR A 17 -4.33 3.18 -32.55
CA THR A 17 -3.78 3.74 -31.30
C THR A 17 -3.57 5.24 -31.44
N ILE A 18 -3.65 5.98 -30.34
CA ILE A 18 -3.39 7.43 -30.32
C ILE A 18 -2.18 7.71 -29.42
N ASP A 19 -1.23 8.48 -29.93
CA ASP A 19 -0.04 8.91 -29.18
C ASP A 19 0.09 10.44 -29.28
N VAL A 20 0.07 11.12 -28.13
CA VAL A 20 0.17 12.58 -28.03
C VAL A 20 1.32 12.93 -27.11
N GLU A 21 2.31 13.66 -27.64
CA GLU A 21 3.53 13.99 -26.91
C GLU A 21 3.84 15.49 -26.93
N ALA A 22 4.05 16.07 -25.76
CA ALA A 22 4.55 17.42 -25.54
C ALA A 22 5.95 17.38 -24.89
N THR A 23 6.98 17.26 -25.73
CA THR A 23 8.39 17.03 -25.33
C THR A 23 8.99 18.07 -24.38
N ALA A 24 8.48 19.31 -24.38
CA ALA A 24 9.03 20.41 -23.58
C ALA A 24 7.97 21.13 -22.72
N GLY A 25 6.70 20.70 -22.76
CA GLY A 25 5.62 21.46 -22.15
C GLY A 25 4.48 20.61 -21.61
N ALA A 26 3.33 21.24 -21.43
CA ALA A 26 2.12 20.59 -20.91
C ALA A 26 1.24 20.06 -22.04
N ILE A 27 0.38 19.09 -21.71
CA ILE A 27 -0.81 18.75 -22.50
C ILE A 27 -2.03 19.28 -21.75
N THR A 28 -2.85 20.09 -22.41
CA THR A 28 -4.06 20.66 -21.79
C THR A 28 -5.27 20.42 -22.69
N MET A 29 -6.25 19.70 -22.17
CA MET A 29 -7.56 19.54 -22.77
C MET A 29 -8.54 20.52 -22.12
N ALA A 30 -9.25 21.30 -22.92
CA ALA A 30 -10.38 22.07 -22.45
C ALA A 30 -11.57 21.14 -22.17
N ASP A 31 -12.44 21.53 -21.23
CA ASP A 31 -13.67 20.80 -20.94
C ASP A 31 -14.49 20.59 -22.24
N GLY A 32 -15.02 19.38 -22.41
CA GLY A 32 -15.68 18.92 -23.64
C GLY A 32 -14.76 18.31 -24.71
N ALA A 33 -13.44 18.47 -24.62
CA ALA A 33 -12.52 17.82 -25.56
C ALA A 33 -12.48 16.29 -25.34
N VAL A 34 -12.48 15.54 -26.45
CA VAL A 34 -12.50 14.06 -26.42
C VAL A 34 -11.34 13.48 -27.22
N THR A 35 -10.63 12.52 -26.65
CA THR A 35 -9.77 11.61 -27.42
C THR A 35 -10.30 10.21 -27.27
N SER A 36 -10.58 9.53 -28.38
CA SER A 36 -11.15 8.18 -28.32
C SER A 36 -10.60 7.18 -29.34
N THR A 37 -10.56 5.93 -28.91
CA THR A 37 -10.31 4.72 -29.69
C THR A 37 -11.46 3.73 -29.42
N GLU A 38 -11.49 2.60 -30.12
CA GLU A 38 -12.46 1.52 -29.83
C GLU A 38 -11.79 0.36 -29.08
N LEU A 39 -10.67 -0.14 -29.61
CA LEU A 39 -9.89 -1.26 -29.05
C LEU A 39 -8.42 -0.91 -28.82
N GLY A 40 -7.94 0.21 -29.36
CA GLY A 40 -6.53 0.58 -29.30
C GLY A 40 -6.16 1.42 -28.10
N ASP A 41 -4.87 1.46 -27.78
CA ASP A 41 -4.37 2.21 -26.63
C ASP A 41 -4.25 3.71 -26.92
N ILE A 42 -4.33 4.52 -25.86
CA ILE A 42 -4.08 5.96 -25.88
C ILE A 42 -2.88 6.26 -24.99
N ARG A 43 -1.87 6.95 -25.51
CA ARG A 43 -0.70 7.42 -24.73
C ARG A 43 -0.59 8.93 -24.77
N TYR A 44 -0.51 9.56 -23.60
CA TYR A 44 -0.28 10.99 -23.45
C TYR A 44 1.00 11.23 -22.63
N VAL A 45 1.97 11.96 -23.19
CA VAL A 45 3.24 12.26 -22.53
C VAL A 45 3.54 13.75 -22.54
N ALA A 46 3.77 14.34 -21.37
CA ALA A 46 4.11 15.73 -21.20
C ALA A 46 5.35 15.90 -20.31
N ALA A 47 6.22 16.84 -20.67
CA ALA A 47 7.38 17.19 -19.85
C ALA A 47 6.99 17.85 -18.51
N THR A 48 5.79 18.44 -18.44
CA THR A 48 5.28 19.11 -17.23
C THR A 48 3.95 18.49 -16.82
N ASP A 49 2.83 19.19 -16.95
CA ASP A 49 1.51 18.74 -16.52
C ASP A 49 0.69 18.13 -17.66
N ILE A 50 -0.20 17.21 -17.29
CA ILE A 50 -1.31 16.76 -18.14
C ILE A 50 -2.62 17.17 -17.47
N THR A 51 -3.44 17.92 -18.20
CA THR A 51 -4.79 18.31 -17.78
C THR A 51 -5.79 17.71 -18.75
N LEU A 52 -6.59 16.76 -18.27
CA LEU A 52 -7.49 15.92 -19.07
C LEU A 52 -8.92 16.42 -19.09
N ALA A 53 -9.64 16.21 -20.20
CA ALA A 53 -11.09 16.33 -20.27
C ALA A 53 -11.72 14.94 -20.34
N SER A 54 -11.66 14.26 -21.50
CA SER A 54 -12.12 12.87 -21.66
C SER A 54 -11.19 12.06 -22.57
N LEU A 55 -10.58 11.01 -22.02
CA LEU A 55 -9.92 9.94 -22.79
C LEU A 55 -10.78 8.68 -22.71
N ASP A 56 -11.17 8.14 -23.86
CA ASP A 56 -11.99 6.92 -23.95
C ASP A 56 -11.31 5.90 -24.85
N ALA A 57 -10.65 4.91 -24.25
CA ALA A 57 -9.99 3.84 -24.99
C ALA A 57 -10.89 2.61 -25.24
N GLY A 58 -12.17 2.66 -24.85
CA GLY A 58 -13.06 1.51 -24.89
C GLY A 58 -12.47 0.30 -24.15
N SER A 59 -12.11 -0.74 -24.89
CA SER A 59 -11.46 -1.95 -24.33
C SER A 59 -9.93 -1.89 -24.27
N GLY A 60 -9.32 -0.84 -24.82
CA GLY A 60 -7.87 -0.59 -24.77
C GLY A 60 -7.41 0.00 -23.44
N ASN A 61 -6.12 0.31 -23.35
CA ASN A 61 -5.48 0.88 -22.17
C ASN A 61 -5.10 2.35 -22.40
N VAL A 62 -4.98 3.09 -21.29
CA VAL A 62 -4.53 4.49 -21.29
C VAL A 62 -3.22 4.61 -20.51
N GLY A 63 -2.20 5.18 -21.15
CA GLY A 63 -0.90 5.49 -20.56
C GLY A 63 -0.70 6.98 -20.42
N LEU A 64 -0.44 7.46 -19.20
CA LEU A 64 -0.24 8.87 -18.92
C LEU A 64 1.13 9.09 -18.29
N GLN A 65 1.96 9.94 -18.87
CA GLN A 65 3.24 10.34 -18.29
C GLN A 65 3.38 11.86 -18.20
N ALA A 66 3.41 12.39 -16.99
CA ALA A 66 3.65 13.80 -16.72
C ALA A 66 4.94 13.97 -15.90
N GLY A 67 5.78 14.94 -16.29
CA GLY A 67 6.94 15.32 -15.48
C GLY A 67 6.57 15.96 -14.15
N ASN A 68 5.36 16.52 -14.02
CA ASN A 68 4.83 17.10 -12.78
C ASN A 68 3.52 16.43 -12.36
N SER A 69 2.35 16.97 -12.70
CA SER A 69 1.07 16.48 -12.19
C SER A 69 0.08 16.10 -13.30
N ILE A 70 -0.86 15.21 -12.97
CA ILE A 70 -1.97 14.82 -13.84
C ILE A 70 -3.29 15.17 -13.14
N GLY A 71 -4.14 15.92 -13.81
CA GLY A 71 -5.45 16.32 -13.28
C GLY A 71 -6.57 16.22 -14.32
N GLY A 72 -7.80 16.10 -13.84
CA GLY A 72 -9.00 16.22 -14.67
C GLY A 72 -9.58 17.63 -14.66
N THR A 73 -10.26 17.99 -15.75
CA THR A 73 -11.09 19.19 -15.88
C THR A 73 -12.56 18.82 -15.90
N GLY A 74 -13.44 19.83 -15.88
CA GLY A 74 -14.88 19.62 -15.96
C GLY A 74 -15.41 18.74 -14.83
N SER A 75 -16.54 18.06 -15.08
CA SER A 75 -17.18 17.14 -14.13
C SER A 75 -17.34 15.71 -14.68
N THR A 76 -16.94 15.44 -15.92
CA THR A 76 -17.10 14.15 -16.59
C THR A 76 -16.01 13.15 -16.20
N THR A 77 -16.18 11.87 -16.51
CA THR A 77 -15.08 10.89 -16.37
C THR A 77 -13.90 11.33 -17.23
N SER A 78 -12.71 11.39 -16.64
CA SER A 78 -11.49 11.82 -17.33
C SER A 78 -10.85 10.69 -18.13
N VAL A 79 -10.96 9.46 -17.64
CA VAL A 79 -10.41 8.26 -18.28
C VAL A 79 -11.39 7.11 -18.22
N THR A 80 -11.77 6.60 -19.39
CA THR A 80 -12.52 5.34 -19.57
C THR A 80 -11.63 4.38 -20.35
N ALA A 81 -11.30 3.22 -19.77
CA ALA A 81 -10.38 2.25 -20.37
C ALA A 81 -10.50 0.90 -19.68
N ASN A 82 -9.91 -0.14 -20.26
CA ASN A 82 -9.69 -1.39 -19.53
C ASN A 82 -8.64 -1.22 -18.43
N GLY A 83 -7.48 -0.66 -18.80
CA GLY A 83 -6.36 -0.42 -17.90
C GLY A 83 -5.87 1.02 -17.93
N LEU A 84 -5.43 1.54 -16.79
CA LEU A 84 -4.78 2.84 -16.65
C LEU A 84 -3.37 2.67 -16.08
N ASN A 85 -2.36 3.06 -16.86
CA ASN A 85 -0.96 3.11 -16.46
C ASN A 85 -0.54 4.58 -16.29
N VAL A 86 -0.06 4.98 -15.12
CA VAL A 86 0.24 6.39 -14.84
C VAL A 86 1.64 6.60 -14.29
N ARG A 87 2.33 7.62 -14.77
CA ARG A 87 3.54 8.17 -14.17
C ARG A 87 3.40 9.68 -14.00
N ALA A 88 3.53 10.17 -12.78
CA ALA A 88 3.55 11.60 -12.49
C ALA A 88 4.72 11.93 -11.57
N GLY A 89 5.55 12.91 -11.94
CA GLY A 89 6.69 13.32 -11.10
C GLY A 89 6.29 13.84 -9.72
N ASN A 90 5.10 14.44 -9.61
CA ASN A 90 4.51 14.92 -8.36
C ASN A 90 3.29 14.07 -7.97
N GLY A 91 2.17 14.13 -8.71
CA GLY A 91 0.96 13.42 -8.29
C GLY A 91 -0.16 13.40 -9.33
N VAL A 92 -1.21 12.64 -9.01
CA VAL A 92 -2.38 12.43 -9.87
C VAL A 92 -3.63 12.75 -9.07
N GLY A 93 -4.43 13.70 -9.55
CA GLY A 93 -5.56 14.22 -8.81
C GLY A 93 -5.14 14.93 -7.51
N THR A 94 -6.14 15.39 -6.76
CA THR A 94 -5.97 15.97 -5.42
C THR A 94 -7.12 15.52 -4.53
N ALA A 95 -6.99 15.66 -3.21
CA ALA A 95 -8.05 15.30 -2.26
C ALA A 95 -9.41 15.98 -2.56
N THR A 96 -9.41 17.19 -3.11
CA THR A 96 -10.63 17.94 -3.45
C THR A 96 -11.05 17.79 -4.91
N ALA A 97 -10.15 17.29 -5.76
CA ALA A 97 -10.39 17.07 -7.18
C ALA A 97 -9.69 15.77 -7.60
N PRO A 98 -10.24 14.60 -7.23
CA PRO A 98 -9.71 13.32 -7.65
C PRO A 98 -9.78 13.20 -9.18
N LEU A 99 -8.86 12.44 -9.76
CA LEU A 99 -9.00 12.06 -11.17
C LEU A 99 -10.15 11.08 -11.29
N ARG A 100 -11.15 11.42 -12.10
CA ARG A 100 -12.36 10.62 -12.31
C ARG A 100 -12.10 9.54 -13.35
N THR A 101 -12.31 8.29 -12.99
CA THR A 101 -11.99 7.15 -13.86
C THR A 101 -13.16 6.17 -13.96
N SER A 102 -13.14 5.36 -15.02
CA SER A 102 -13.93 4.14 -15.17
C SER A 102 -13.00 3.09 -15.77
N VAL A 103 -12.17 2.47 -14.92
CA VAL A 103 -11.13 1.53 -15.33
C VAL A 103 -11.12 0.26 -14.50
N ASN A 104 -10.80 -0.88 -15.12
CA ASN A 104 -10.80 -2.18 -14.43
C ASN A 104 -9.49 -2.42 -13.68
N VAL A 105 -8.37 -1.95 -14.23
CA VAL A 105 -7.03 -2.16 -13.68
C VAL A 105 -6.28 -0.83 -13.65
N VAL A 106 -5.56 -0.55 -12.57
CA VAL A 106 -4.66 0.59 -12.48
C VAL A 106 -3.27 0.19 -11.99
N SER A 107 -2.27 0.84 -12.56
CA SER A 107 -0.91 0.88 -12.06
C SER A 107 -0.37 2.29 -12.13
N ALA A 108 0.44 2.68 -11.15
CA ALA A 108 0.90 4.06 -11.05
C ALA A 108 2.27 4.19 -10.40
N SER A 109 3.03 5.20 -10.82
CA SER A 109 4.23 5.71 -10.16
C SER A 109 4.09 7.21 -9.96
N VAL A 110 3.97 7.65 -8.71
CA VAL A 110 3.71 9.04 -8.34
C VAL A 110 4.74 9.54 -7.31
N GLY A 111 4.95 10.86 -7.29
CA GLY A 111 5.82 11.53 -6.32
C GLY A 111 5.13 11.88 -5.01
N SER A 112 5.46 13.05 -4.48
CA SER A 112 4.98 13.57 -3.19
C SER A 112 3.51 14.01 -3.18
N GLY A 113 2.94 14.31 -4.34
CA GLY A 113 1.52 14.66 -4.48
C GLY A 113 0.60 13.44 -4.38
N GLY A 114 1.13 12.23 -4.53
CA GLY A 114 0.38 10.99 -4.35
C GLY A 114 -0.58 10.70 -5.51
N LEU A 115 -1.50 9.77 -5.26
CA LEU A 115 -2.51 9.32 -6.21
C LEU A 115 -3.88 9.50 -5.55
N THR A 116 -4.77 10.29 -6.14
CA THR A 116 -6.17 10.39 -5.71
C THR A 116 -7.08 10.09 -6.89
N LEU A 117 -7.75 8.93 -6.85
CA LEU A 117 -8.68 8.47 -7.88
C LEU A 117 -10.10 8.33 -7.33
N SER A 118 -11.07 8.62 -8.19
CA SER A 118 -12.48 8.32 -7.98
C SER A 118 -12.99 7.51 -9.17
N ASP A 119 -13.14 6.21 -8.98
CA ASP A 119 -13.58 5.27 -10.01
C ASP A 119 -15.09 4.98 -9.91
N SER A 120 -15.80 5.03 -11.04
CA SER A 120 -17.25 4.76 -11.10
C SER A 120 -17.61 3.28 -11.08
N GLY A 121 -16.63 2.38 -11.19
CA GLY A 121 -16.81 0.93 -11.27
C GLY A 121 -16.05 0.18 -10.18
N SER A 122 -15.64 -1.04 -10.51
CA SER A 122 -14.72 -1.82 -9.68
C SER A 122 -13.32 -1.71 -10.23
N ILE A 123 -12.33 -1.61 -9.35
CA ILE A 123 -10.95 -1.37 -9.74
C ILE A 123 -10.02 -2.38 -9.07
N SER A 124 -9.01 -2.81 -9.82
CA SER A 124 -7.95 -3.66 -9.32
C SER A 124 -6.57 -3.01 -9.50
N ILE A 125 -5.67 -3.24 -8.56
CA ILE A 125 -4.27 -2.89 -8.72
C ILE A 125 -3.56 -4.08 -9.38
N GLY A 126 -2.91 -3.84 -10.52
CA GLY A 126 -2.24 -4.91 -11.28
C GLY A 126 -1.47 -4.41 -12.49
N SER A 127 -1.02 -5.34 -13.33
CA SER A 127 -0.23 -5.02 -14.53
C SER A 127 -1.06 -4.35 -15.62
N VAL A 128 -0.61 -3.17 -16.05
CA VAL A 128 -1.15 -2.46 -17.21
C VAL A 128 0.01 -2.11 -18.13
N GLY A 129 -0.05 -2.62 -19.36
CA GLY A 129 0.86 -2.28 -20.45
C GLY A 129 0.13 -1.44 -21.50
N VAL A 130 0.80 -0.42 -22.02
CA VAL A 130 0.24 0.50 -23.02
C VAL A 130 1.17 0.55 -24.22
N SER A 131 0.69 0.12 -25.38
CA SER A 131 1.47 0.07 -26.63
C SER A 131 0.82 0.93 -27.70
N THR A 132 1.57 1.93 -28.18
CA THR A 132 1.11 2.82 -29.25
C THR A 132 2.08 2.83 -30.42
N ARG A 133 1.59 3.26 -31.58
CA ARG A 133 2.45 3.52 -32.74
C ARG A 133 2.61 5.02 -32.90
N ALA A 134 3.81 5.52 -32.64
CA ALA A 134 4.18 6.90 -32.96
C ALA A 134 4.44 7.03 -34.46
N VAL A 135 4.10 8.19 -35.03
CA VAL A 135 4.45 8.52 -36.41
C VAL A 135 5.70 9.39 -36.39
N SER A 136 6.77 8.95 -37.05
CA SER A 136 7.99 9.73 -37.18
C SER A 136 7.78 10.95 -38.08
N SER A 137 8.71 11.91 -38.05
CA SER A 137 8.75 13.04 -38.97
C SER A 137 8.88 12.64 -40.45
N SER A 138 9.32 11.41 -40.73
CA SER A 138 9.39 10.83 -42.07
C SER A 138 8.12 10.04 -42.47
N GLY A 139 7.07 10.04 -41.64
CA GLY A 139 5.82 9.31 -41.87
C GLY A 139 5.91 7.80 -41.60
N GLY A 140 7.04 7.31 -41.09
CA GLY A 140 7.22 5.93 -40.67
C GLY A 140 6.60 5.67 -39.30
N GLY A 141 5.93 4.53 -39.12
CA GLY A 141 5.44 4.13 -37.80
C GLY A 141 6.56 3.54 -36.95
N SER A 142 6.75 4.05 -35.73
CA SER A 142 7.60 3.46 -34.71
C SER A 142 6.74 2.90 -33.59
N LEU A 143 6.96 1.65 -33.22
CA LEU A 143 6.32 1.08 -32.03
C LEU A 143 6.93 1.74 -30.80
N GLN A 144 6.09 2.31 -29.95
CA GLN A 144 6.48 2.65 -28.59
C GLN A 144 6.38 1.40 -27.74
N ALA A 145 7.50 1.02 -27.12
CA ALA A 145 7.54 -0.13 -26.23
C ALA A 145 6.59 0.12 -25.04
N PRO A 146 5.96 -0.95 -24.50
CA PRO A 146 4.96 -0.76 -23.47
C PRO A 146 5.58 -0.27 -22.15
N ASP A 147 5.15 0.90 -21.71
CA ASP A 147 5.30 1.31 -20.31
C ASP A 147 4.46 0.34 -19.47
N THR A 148 5.13 -0.52 -18.70
CA THR A 148 4.47 -1.56 -17.91
C THR A 148 4.77 -1.34 -16.44
N PHE A 149 3.72 -1.04 -15.68
CA PHE A 149 3.75 -1.06 -14.23
C PHE A 149 2.78 -2.11 -13.74
N SER A 150 3.15 -2.79 -12.65
CA SER A 150 2.35 -3.84 -12.00
C SER A 150 1.77 -3.43 -10.65
N ALA A 151 2.18 -2.29 -10.11
CA ALA A 151 1.84 -1.79 -8.79
C ALA A 151 1.41 -0.33 -8.83
N VAL A 152 0.92 0.16 -7.69
CA VAL A 152 0.89 1.58 -7.35
C VAL A 152 2.03 1.89 -6.41
N THR A 153 2.89 2.84 -6.77
CA THR A 153 4.03 3.30 -5.95
C THR A 153 4.00 4.82 -5.79
N ALA A 154 3.99 5.30 -4.55
CA ALA A 154 4.16 6.71 -4.21
C ALA A 154 5.53 6.94 -3.54
N SER A 155 6.57 7.13 -4.36
CA SER A 155 7.96 7.15 -3.89
C SER A 155 8.37 8.46 -3.22
N GLY A 156 7.67 9.56 -3.51
CA GLY A 156 7.87 10.85 -2.86
C GLY A 156 7.13 10.99 -1.52
N GLY A 157 6.45 9.94 -1.07
CA GLY A 157 5.69 9.91 0.18
C GLY A 157 4.33 10.59 0.14
N GLY A 158 3.75 10.79 -1.05
CA GLY A 158 2.35 11.15 -1.20
C GLY A 158 1.42 9.98 -0.87
N SER A 159 0.21 10.28 -0.42
CA SER A 159 -0.79 9.25 -0.11
C SER A 159 -1.39 8.61 -1.35
N VAL A 160 -1.86 7.38 -1.23
CA VAL A 160 -2.68 6.69 -2.22
C VAL A 160 -4.11 6.65 -1.72
N VAL A 161 -4.98 7.41 -2.36
CA VAL A 161 -6.41 7.49 -2.07
C VAL A 161 -7.17 6.93 -3.26
N LEU A 162 -7.86 5.82 -3.05
CA LEU A 162 -8.66 5.16 -4.07
C LEU A 162 -10.09 4.98 -3.58
N HIS A 163 -10.99 5.72 -4.20
CA HIS A 163 -12.43 5.57 -3.99
C HIS A 163 -13.03 4.89 -5.22
N ALA A 164 -13.73 3.78 -5.02
CA ALA A 164 -14.45 3.09 -6.07
C ALA A 164 -15.93 2.95 -5.68
N VAL A 165 -16.82 3.07 -6.66
CA VAL A 165 -18.24 2.75 -6.42
C VAL A 165 -18.37 1.26 -6.16
N GLY A 166 -17.76 0.42 -6.99
CA GLY A 166 -17.68 -1.03 -6.87
C GLY A 166 -16.50 -1.51 -6.03
N SER A 167 -16.12 -2.78 -6.21
CA SER A 167 -15.09 -3.43 -5.38
C SER A 167 -13.69 -2.89 -5.67
N ILE A 168 -12.83 -2.88 -4.66
CA ILE A 168 -11.40 -2.61 -4.78
C ILE A 168 -10.64 -3.91 -4.54
N THR A 169 -9.76 -4.29 -5.47
CA THR A 169 -8.88 -5.45 -5.29
C THR A 169 -7.41 -5.04 -5.40
N VAL A 170 -6.58 -5.32 -4.40
CA VAL A 170 -5.13 -5.17 -4.47
C VAL A 170 -4.51 -6.55 -4.61
N THR A 171 -3.83 -6.80 -5.72
CA THR A 171 -3.11 -8.05 -5.96
C THR A 171 -1.60 -7.89 -5.75
N ASP A 172 -0.91 -8.98 -5.42
CA ASP A 172 0.56 -9.00 -5.41
C ASP A 172 1.05 -8.89 -6.86
N THR A 173 2.15 -8.17 -7.06
CA THR A 173 2.81 -8.05 -8.36
C THR A 173 3.65 -9.26 -8.75
N GLY A 174 3.69 -10.30 -7.90
CA GLY A 174 4.58 -11.45 -8.04
C GLY A 174 5.98 -11.15 -7.49
N GLY A 175 6.71 -12.20 -7.10
CA GLY A 175 8.09 -12.09 -6.63
C GLY A 175 8.29 -11.43 -5.26
N GLY A 176 7.22 -11.32 -4.44
CA GLY A 176 7.27 -10.67 -3.12
C GLY A 176 7.15 -9.14 -3.17
N GLY A 177 6.72 -8.59 -4.31
CA GLY A 177 6.48 -7.16 -4.49
C GLY A 177 5.23 -6.68 -3.74
N SER A 178 5.12 -5.36 -3.57
CA SER A 178 3.93 -4.74 -2.97
C SER A 178 2.98 -4.30 -4.07
N GLY A 179 1.70 -4.66 -3.95
CA GLY A 179 0.66 -4.14 -4.85
C GLY A 179 0.51 -2.62 -4.70
N ILE A 180 0.60 -2.13 -3.46
CA ILE A 180 0.71 -0.70 -3.15
C ILE A 180 1.95 -0.46 -2.27
N SER A 181 2.79 0.48 -2.66
CA SER A 181 3.94 0.93 -1.88
C SER A 181 3.93 2.44 -1.72
N VAL A 182 3.92 2.93 -0.49
CA VAL A 182 3.97 4.36 -0.17
C VAL A 182 5.20 4.62 0.69
N ALA A 183 6.08 5.51 0.24
CA ALA A 183 7.25 5.91 1.01
C ALA A 183 6.92 7.00 2.05
N GLY A 184 7.90 7.43 2.84
CA GLY A 184 7.73 8.59 3.73
C GLY A 184 6.59 8.43 4.74
N GLY A 185 5.79 9.48 4.98
CA GLY A 185 4.64 9.45 5.89
C GLY A 185 3.29 9.37 5.19
N GLY A 186 3.25 8.98 3.92
CA GLY A 186 2.02 8.91 3.14
C GLY A 186 1.09 7.79 3.62
N ASN A 187 -0.21 7.99 3.43
CA ASN A 187 -1.24 7.03 3.83
C ASN A 187 -1.73 6.22 2.63
N VAL A 188 -2.42 5.13 2.92
CA VAL A 188 -3.25 4.42 1.94
C VAL A 188 -4.69 4.47 2.43
N ASP A 189 -5.59 5.00 1.61
CA ASP A 189 -7.01 5.10 1.87
C ASP A 189 -7.77 4.37 0.75
N LEU A 190 -8.39 3.24 1.06
CA LEU A 190 -9.21 2.47 0.11
C LEU A 190 -10.67 2.49 0.55
N ALA A 191 -11.54 3.05 -0.27
CA ALA A 191 -12.96 3.15 0.03
C ALA A 191 -13.82 2.59 -1.09
N SER A 192 -14.56 1.53 -0.81
CA SER A 192 -15.62 1.03 -1.69
C SER A 192 -16.99 1.49 -1.20
N SER A 193 -17.81 1.99 -2.11
CA SER A 193 -19.17 2.46 -1.79
C SER A 193 -20.18 1.31 -1.70
N THR A 194 -20.06 0.32 -2.60
CA THR A 194 -21.05 -0.76 -2.75
C THR A 194 -20.45 -2.16 -2.81
N GLY A 195 -19.13 -2.27 -3.01
CA GLY A 195 -18.42 -3.53 -3.19
C GLY A 195 -17.48 -3.85 -2.03
N ASN A 196 -16.69 -4.91 -2.21
CA ASN A 196 -15.72 -5.37 -1.21
C ASN A 196 -14.40 -4.62 -1.35
N VAL A 197 -13.59 -4.61 -0.29
CA VAL A 197 -12.17 -4.27 -0.38
C VAL A 197 -11.35 -5.51 -0.07
N VAL A 198 -10.62 -5.99 -1.09
CA VAL A 198 -9.84 -7.24 -1.03
C VAL A 198 -8.38 -6.92 -1.33
N ALA A 199 -7.56 -6.75 -0.30
CA ALA A 199 -6.12 -6.51 -0.43
C ALA A 199 -5.32 -7.78 -0.09
N ARG A 200 -5.10 -8.61 -1.10
CA ARG A 200 -4.28 -9.83 -1.02
C ARG A 200 -2.82 -9.59 -1.39
N GLY A 201 -2.55 -8.52 -2.15
CA GLY A 201 -1.21 -8.01 -2.38
C GLY A 201 -0.68 -7.28 -1.16
N LYS A 202 0.63 -7.38 -0.93
CA LYS A 202 1.33 -6.63 0.12
C LYS A 202 1.09 -5.12 -0.06
N ILE A 203 0.66 -4.46 1.02
CA ILE A 203 0.63 -3.00 1.13
C ILE A 203 1.78 -2.58 2.04
N SER A 204 2.71 -1.80 1.49
CA SER A 204 3.91 -1.32 2.18
C SER A 204 3.79 0.18 2.46
N LEU A 205 3.90 0.57 3.73
CA LEU A 205 3.91 1.98 4.16
C LEU A 205 5.27 2.32 4.78
N GLY A 206 5.85 3.44 4.35
CA GLY A 206 7.01 4.05 4.98
C GLY A 206 6.64 4.77 6.28
N GLY A 207 7.67 5.17 7.05
CA GLY A 207 7.55 6.20 8.10
C GLY A 207 6.35 6.02 9.03
N SER A 208 5.58 7.08 9.27
CA SER A 208 4.37 7.08 10.12
C SER A 208 3.06 6.86 9.36
N GLY A 209 3.11 6.34 8.13
CA GLY A 209 1.92 6.15 7.29
C GLY A 209 0.89 5.22 7.93
N VAL A 210 -0.39 5.51 7.67
CA VAL A 210 -1.54 4.72 8.13
C VAL A 210 -2.26 4.11 6.93
N TYR A 211 -2.85 2.93 7.13
CA TYR A 211 -3.73 2.31 6.15
C TYR A 211 -5.17 2.29 6.68
N HIS A 212 -6.07 2.87 5.90
CA HIS A 212 -7.49 2.99 6.18
C HIS A 212 -8.30 2.33 5.08
N VAL A 213 -9.27 1.52 5.48
CA VAL A 213 -10.15 0.79 4.56
C VAL A 213 -11.59 0.92 4.98
N LEU A 214 -12.45 1.23 4.01
CA LEU A 214 -13.88 1.34 4.18
C LEU A 214 -14.61 0.56 3.09
N SER A 215 -15.62 -0.22 3.49
CA SER A 215 -16.50 -0.98 2.62
C SER A 215 -17.96 -0.76 3.00
N ASN A 216 -18.69 0.06 2.23
CA ASN A 216 -20.01 0.56 2.64
C ASN A 216 -21.22 -0.23 2.09
N GLY A 217 -21.00 -1.24 1.22
CA GLY A 217 -22.08 -2.00 0.60
C GLY A 217 -22.80 -2.96 1.55
N SER A 218 -24.10 -3.20 1.29
CA SER A 218 -24.87 -4.24 1.99
C SER A 218 -24.26 -5.63 1.72
N GLY A 219 -23.77 -6.30 2.75
CA GLY A 219 -23.05 -7.57 2.65
C GLY A 219 -21.58 -7.45 2.22
N ALA A 220 -21.04 -6.23 2.16
CA ALA A 220 -19.68 -6.01 1.71
C ALA A 220 -18.63 -6.32 2.79
N SER A 221 -17.55 -7.00 2.40
CA SER A 221 -16.48 -7.43 3.29
C SER A 221 -15.17 -6.66 3.07
N VAL A 222 -14.31 -6.74 4.08
CA VAL A 222 -12.91 -6.28 4.01
C VAL A 222 -12.01 -7.47 4.27
N ASP A 223 -11.10 -7.78 3.35
CA ASP A 223 -10.04 -8.79 3.52
C ASP A 223 -8.69 -8.15 3.21
N THR A 224 -7.80 -8.03 4.19
CA THR A 224 -6.58 -7.22 4.07
C THR A 224 -5.36 -7.85 4.71
N VAL A 225 -4.22 -7.74 4.04
CA VAL A 225 -2.89 -8.12 4.56
C VAL A 225 -1.98 -6.90 4.60
N VAL A 226 -1.46 -6.57 5.78
CA VAL A 226 -0.64 -5.37 5.99
C VAL A 226 0.63 -5.72 6.76
N LEU A 227 1.75 -5.11 6.40
CA LEU A 227 2.98 -5.29 7.17
C LEU A 227 3.15 -4.17 8.19
N ASN A 228 3.18 -4.56 9.47
CA ASN A 228 3.85 -3.82 10.55
C ASN A 228 3.34 -2.37 10.84
N ARG A 229 2.06 -2.07 10.63
CA ARG A 229 1.46 -0.72 10.80
C ARG A 229 0.03 -0.71 11.34
N VAL A 230 -0.41 0.47 11.78
CA VAL A 230 -1.77 0.74 12.26
C VAL A 230 -2.76 0.55 11.11
N LEU A 231 -3.66 -0.40 11.29
CA LEU A 231 -4.74 -0.72 10.37
C LEU A 231 -6.05 -0.21 10.95
N ARG A 232 -6.79 0.58 10.17
CA ARG A 232 -8.18 0.96 10.45
C ARG A 232 -9.07 0.37 9.37
N VAL A 233 -9.98 -0.52 9.75
CA VAL A 233 -10.87 -1.23 8.83
C VAL A 233 -12.32 -1.09 9.31
N ALA A 234 -13.23 -0.83 8.37
CA ALA A 234 -14.66 -0.79 8.64
C ALA A 234 -15.46 -1.38 7.47
N SER A 235 -16.52 -2.12 7.79
CA SER A 235 -17.56 -2.55 6.85
C SER A 235 -18.95 -2.18 7.39
N SER A 236 -19.92 -1.91 6.51
CA SER A 236 -21.27 -1.52 6.96
C SER A 236 -22.16 -2.70 7.35
N SER A 237 -21.84 -3.92 6.90
CA SER A 237 -22.69 -5.12 7.12
C SER A 237 -22.07 -6.47 6.73
N GLY A 238 -20.80 -6.56 6.29
CA GLY A 238 -20.11 -7.82 5.97
C GLY A 238 -18.87 -8.09 6.81
N ALA A 239 -18.30 -9.30 6.69
CA ALA A 239 -17.18 -9.74 7.54
C ALA A 239 -15.91 -8.90 7.31
N VAL A 240 -15.15 -8.69 8.40
CA VAL A 240 -13.80 -8.10 8.36
C VAL A 240 -12.77 -9.18 8.68
N SER A 241 -11.82 -9.37 7.77
CA SER A 241 -10.62 -10.22 7.88
C SER A 241 -9.39 -9.32 7.73
N SER A 242 -8.47 -9.41 8.69
CA SER A 242 -7.20 -8.70 8.59
C SER A 242 -6.07 -9.53 9.18
N SER A 243 -4.91 -9.52 8.51
CA SER A 243 -3.68 -10.12 9.03
C SER A 243 -2.54 -9.11 9.02
N LEU A 244 -1.82 -9.04 10.15
CA LEU A 244 -0.62 -8.23 10.30
C LEU A 244 0.59 -9.15 10.20
N GLN A 245 1.39 -9.00 9.13
CA GLN A 245 2.66 -9.72 9.00
C GLN A 245 3.81 -8.84 9.51
N ARG A 246 4.87 -9.43 10.10
CA ARG A 246 6.15 -8.74 10.37
C ARG A 246 7.26 -9.39 9.56
N GLU A 247 8.15 -8.58 8.99
CA GLU A 247 9.46 -9.07 8.55
C GLU A 247 10.36 -9.27 9.78
N SER A 248 10.87 -10.49 9.97
CA SER A 248 11.89 -10.78 10.96
C SER A 248 13.22 -10.19 10.49
N THR A 249 13.58 -9.00 10.97
CA THR A 249 14.97 -8.56 10.93
C THR A 249 15.79 -9.45 11.87
N SER A 250 16.57 -10.37 11.29
CA SER A 250 17.58 -11.13 12.02
C SER A 250 18.55 -10.15 12.68
N MET A 251 18.57 -10.12 14.02
CA MET A 251 19.65 -9.45 14.77
C MET A 251 20.91 -10.29 14.63
N MET A 252 21.63 -10.17 13.51
CA MET A 252 23.00 -10.66 13.41
C MET A 252 23.95 -9.64 14.04
N GLY A 253 24.50 -9.99 15.20
CA GLY A 253 25.80 -9.51 15.67
C GLY A 253 25.81 -8.16 16.39
N GLY A 254 25.36 -8.13 17.65
CA GLY A 254 25.65 -7.02 18.58
C GLY A 254 25.88 -7.57 19.99
N ARG A 255 27.15 -7.58 20.44
CA ARG A 255 27.49 -7.88 21.84
C ARG A 255 26.86 -6.81 22.74
N MET A 256 25.90 -7.18 23.58
CA MET A 256 25.51 -6.33 24.70
C MET A 256 26.57 -6.45 25.80
N VAL A 257 27.35 -5.38 25.98
CA VAL A 257 28.16 -5.18 27.18
C VAL A 257 27.19 -4.74 28.27
N ALA A 258 26.97 -5.59 29.27
CA ALA A 258 26.23 -5.23 30.45
C ALA A 258 27.08 -4.24 31.27
N ASP A 259 26.73 -2.97 31.23
CA ASP A 259 27.27 -2.00 32.16
C ASP A 259 26.51 -2.09 33.50
N HIS A 260 27.28 -1.93 34.55
CA HIS A 260 27.03 -2.25 35.95
C HIS A 260 25.77 -1.57 36.52
N ILE A 261 24.79 -2.34 37.04
CA ILE A 261 23.70 -1.82 37.88
C ILE A 261 23.71 -2.53 39.23
N VAL A 262 24.01 -1.75 40.28
CA VAL A 262 24.04 -2.17 41.69
C VAL A 262 22.59 -2.29 42.21
N PRO A 263 22.17 -3.42 42.82
CA PRO A 263 20.84 -3.53 43.41
C PRO A 263 20.71 -2.68 44.68
N ALA A 264 19.63 -1.89 44.76
CA ALA A 264 19.27 -1.13 45.93
C ALA A 264 18.57 -2.05 46.96
N GLY A 265 19.14 -2.17 48.17
CA GLY A 265 18.36 -2.74 49.28
C GLY A 265 19.10 -3.33 50.48
N GLN A 266 20.13 -2.70 51.04
CA GLN A 266 20.51 -2.93 52.45
C GLN A 266 21.12 -1.64 53.04
N GLN A 267 20.35 -0.89 53.82
CA GLN A 267 20.95 0.05 54.78
C GLN A 267 21.38 -0.71 56.04
N ASN A 268 22.68 -0.66 56.30
CA ASN A 268 23.36 -0.69 57.59
C ASN A 268 23.07 -1.86 58.56
N LYS A 269 24.07 -2.73 58.71
CA LYS A 269 24.77 -2.92 60.00
C LYS A 269 26.16 -3.57 59.83
N ALA A 270 27.16 -2.73 60.07
CA ALA A 270 28.50 -2.93 60.64
C ALA A 270 29.17 -4.34 60.71
N VAL A 271 30.38 -4.37 60.13
CA VAL A 271 31.68 -4.80 60.70
C VAL A 271 31.87 -6.27 61.12
N GLY A 272 32.82 -6.95 60.46
CA GLY A 272 33.51 -8.14 60.98
C GLY A 272 34.40 -8.82 59.92
N GLN A 273 35.71 -8.87 60.19
CA GLN A 273 36.79 -9.36 59.32
C GLN A 273 36.86 -10.90 59.18
N GLN A 274 37.59 -11.35 58.14
CA GLN A 274 38.57 -12.48 58.03
C GLN A 274 38.35 -13.32 56.76
N GLN A 275 39.18 -13.12 55.72
CA GLN A 275 40.40 -13.88 55.39
C GLN A 275 40.18 -15.39 55.14
N HIS A 276 40.31 -15.82 53.89
CA HIS A 276 41.27 -16.89 53.51
C HIS A 276 41.46 -16.96 51.99
N GLU A 277 42.73 -16.99 51.57
CA GLU A 277 43.21 -17.33 50.23
C GLU A 277 43.06 -18.84 49.98
N GLU A 278 42.72 -19.26 48.76
CA GLU A 278 43.60 -20.07 47.88
C GLU A 278 42.89 -20.69 46.67
N SER A 279 43.69 -20.79 45.59
CA SER A 279 43.70 -21.84 44.56
C SER A 279 42.64 -21.81 43.46
N GLY A 280 43.14 -21.55 42.25
CA GLY A 280 42.37 -21.59 41.01
C GLY A 280 41.88 -22.98 40.62
N GLN A 281 40.66 -22.98 40.08
CA GLN A 281 40.20 -23.89 39.04
C GLN A 281 39.27 -23.08 38.13
N GLN A 282 39.55 -23.11 36.82
CA GLN A 282 38.61 -22.65 35.81
C GLN A 282 37.41 -23.59 35.86
N HIS A 283 36.30 -23.13 36.45
CA HIS A 283 34.99 -23.68 36.14
C HIS A 283 34.38 -22.78 35.06
N GLU A 284 34.13 -23.37 33.89
CA GLU A 284 33.11 -22.88 32.98
C GLU A 284 31.78 -22.87 33.74
N ALA A 285 31.48 -21.74 34.40
CA ALA A 285 30.15 -21.48 34.90
C ALA A 285 29.30 -21.13 33.68
N GLY A 286 28.51 -22.10 33.24
CA GLY A 286 27.43 -21.87 32.28
C GLY A 286 26.60 -20.68 32.76
N VAL A 287 26.49 -19.67 31.91
CA VAL A 287 25.58 -18.55 32.15
C VAL A 287 24.19 -19.15 32.10
N ASN A 288 23.53 -19.23 33.25
CA ASN A 288 22.12 -19.57 33.34
C ASN A 288 21.36 -18.55 32.49
N ALA A 289 20.73 -19.00 31.40
CA ALA A 289 19.85 -18.18 30.62
C ALA A 289 18.65 -17.80 31.49
N GLU A 290 18.63 -16.58 32.00
CA GLU A 290 17.40 -16.05 32.59
C GLU A 290 16.31 -16.04 31.51
N SER A 291 15.22 -16.70 31.83
CA SER A 291 14.11 -16.94 30.91
C SER A 291 13.26 -15.68 30.85
N PHE A 292 13.52 -14.80 29.88
CA PHE A 292 12.62 -13.67 29.61
C PHE A 292 11.38 -14.18 28.85
N LEU A 293 10.21 -14.09 29.47
CA LEU A 293 8.94 -14.28 28.76
C LEU A 293 8.53 -12.94 28.15
N LEU A 294 8.63 -12.82 26.83
CA LEU A 294 8.01 -11.72 26.10
C LEU A 294 6.51 -12.00 25.92
N SER A 295 5.71 -11.64 26.91
CA SER A 295 4.25 -11.72 26.83
C SER A 295 3.71 -10.57 25.98
N ARG A 296 2.99 -10.87 24.89
CA ARG A 296 2.38 -9.86 24.02
C ARG A 296 0.91 -9.68 24.41
N HIS A 297 0.54 -8.47 24.81
CA HIS A 297 -0.84 -8.11 25.13
C HIS A 297 -1.52 -7.45 23.93
N PHE A 298 -2.82 -7.73 23.79
CA PHE A 298 -3.71 -7.15 22.78
C PHE A 298 -4.87 -6.48 23.52
N SER A 299 -5.16 -5.22 23.21
CA SER A 299 -6.31 -4.50 23.79
C SER A 299 -7.31 -4.16 22.70
N LEU A 300 -8.58 -4.50 22.94
CA LEU A 300 -9.74 -4.16 22.13
C LEU A 300 -10.59 -3.17 22.93
N GLU A 301 -10.79 -1.97 22.41
CA GLU A 301 -11.83 -1.06 22.90
C GLU A 301 -12.95 -0.96 21.86
N SER A 302 -14.13 -1.51 22.17
CA SER A 302 -15.36 -1.22 21.42
C SER A 302 -15.94 0.09 21.94
N LYS A 303 -16.20 1.06 21.05
CA LYS A 303 -16.83 2.33 21.44
C LYS A 303 -18.29 2.17 21.89
N GLU A 304 -18.93 1.05 21.55
CA GLU A 304 -20.33 0.77 21.89
C GLU A 304 -20.54 -0.65 22.45
N GLY A 305 -19.80 -1.04 23.50
CA GLY A 305 -20.24 -2.08 24.45
C GLY A 305 -20.51 -3.50 23.92
N GLY A 306 -20.12 -3.84 22.69
CA GLY A 306 -20.26 -5.18 22.12
C GLY A 306 -19.17 -6.16 22.56
N ASN A 307 -19.54 -7.42 22.84
CA ASN A 307 -18.61 -8.52 23.14
C ASN A 307 -17.83 -8.92 21.87
N ALA A 308 -16.54 -8.60 21.82
CA ALA A 308 -15.61 -9.14 20.82
C ALA A 308 -14.99 -10.44 21.34
N GLY A 309 -15.23 -11.55 20.63
CA GLY A 309 -14.61 -12.85 20.92
C GLY A 309 -13.30 -13.02 20.17
N MET A 310 -12.19 -13.20 20.89
CA MET A 310 -10.88 -13.49 20.32
C MET A 310 -10.64 -15.01 20.32
N VAL A 311 -10.47 -15.63 19.15
CA VAL A 311 -9.98 -17.01 19.04
C VAL A 311 -8.47 -16.96 18.78
N VAL A 312 -7.69 -17.23 19.83
CA VAL A 312 -6.25 -17.48 19.71
C VAL A 312 -6.08 -18.97 19.47
N ALA A 313 -5.62 -19.37 18.29
CA ALA A 313 -5.16 -20.74 18.06
C ALA A 313 -3.64 -20.79 18.23
N PRO A 314 -3.09 -21.25 19.38
CA PRO A 314 -1.66 -21.52 19.47
C PRO A 314 -1.35 -22.79 18.64
N THR A 315 -0.54 -22.66 17.60
CA THR A 315 0.11 -23.81 16.97
C THR A 315 1.24 -24.28 17.88
N LEU A 316 0.97 -25.32 18.68
CA LEU A 316 2.01 -26.07 19.40
C LEU A 316 2.74 -26.97 18.41
N PHE A 317 4.05 -26.76 18.20
CA PHE A 317 4.93 -27.77 17.63
C PHE A 317 5.93 -28.21 18.70
N GLU A 318 5.97 -29.52 18.92
CA GLU A 318 6.86 -30.20 19.86
C GLU A 318 8.27 -30.25 19.24
N GLU A 319 9.25 -29.64 19.92
CA GLU A 319 10.63 -29.57 19.46
C GLU A 319 11.34 -30.90 19.76
N GLN A 320 11.60 -31.72 18.74
CA GLN A 320 12.52 -32.85 18.83
C GLN A 320 13.68 -32.63 17.87
N GLY A 321 14.83 -32.24 18.42
CA GLY A 321 16.13 -32.38 17.78
C GLY A 321 16.63 -31.15 17.01
N PHE A 322 17.76 -30.63 17.49
CA PHE A 322 18.60 -29.59 16.89
C PHE A 322 18.58 -29.53 15.35
N SER A 323 18.11 -28.40 14.82
CA SER A 323 18.62 -27.78 13.59
C SER A 323 18.18 -26.32 13.56
N PHE A 324 19.13 -25.40 13.43
CA PHE A 324 18.88 -23.97 13.33
C PHE A 324 18.03 -23.67 12.09
N MET A 325 16.72 -23.46 12.27
CA MET A 325 15.86 -22.78 11.30
C MET A 325 15.15 -21.63 12.00
N ASN A 326 15.68 -20.43 11.78
CA ASN A 326 15.10 -19.18 12.26
C ASN A 326 14.02 -18.73 11.26
N GLY A 327 12.75 -18.90 11.61
CA GLY A 327 11.63 -18.42 10.79
C GLY A 327 10.29 -18.83 11.38
N TYR A 328 9.71 -17.98 12.23
CA TYR A 328 8.34 -18.16 12.71
C TYR A 328 7.45 -17.03 12.15
N THR A 329 6.55 -17.38 11.25
CA THR A 329 5.40 -16.57 10.84
C THR A 329 4.20 -16.98 11.70
N ASN A 330 3.77 -16.11 12.61
CA ASN A 330 2.47 -16.27 13.26
C ASN A 330 1.44 -15.56 12.38
N GLU A 331 0.61 -16.32 11.66
CA GLU A 331 -0.62 -15.78 11.06
C GLU A 331 -1.66 -15.63 12.18
N PHE A 332 -2.17 -14.41 12.36
CA PHE A 332 -3.27 -14.14 13.27
C PHE A 332 -4.51 -13.82 12.43
N SER A 333 -5.52 -14.67 12.51
CA SER A 333 -6.81 -14.49 11.82
C SER A 333 -7.88 -14.19 12.87
N MET A 334 -8.53 -13.04 12.76
CA MET A 334 -9.55 -12.57 13.72
C MET A 334 -10.82 -12.20 12.96
N VAL A 335 -11.96 -12.69 13.43
CA VAL A 335 -13.30 -12.38 12.89
C VAL A 335 -14.00 -11.46 13.89
N LEU A 336 -14.37 -10.25 13.47
CA LEU A 336 -14.99 -9.26 14.36
C LEU A 336 -16.48 -9.04 14.05
N PRO A 337 -17.29 -8.70 15.08
CA PRO A 337 -18.67 -8.24 14.90
C PRO A 337 -18.77 -7.03 13.97
N VAL A 338 -19.91 -6.89 13.31
CA VAL A 338 -20.04 -6.13 12.05
C VAL A 338 -20.38 -4.64 12.25
N ASN A 339 -20.60 -4.20 13.49
CA ASN A 339 -21.23 -2.90 13.78
C ASN A 339 -20.38 -1.90 14.59
N ASP A 340 -19.11 -2.21 14.90
CA ASP A 340 -18.26 -1.32 15.71
C ASP A 340 -17.04 -0.80 14.94
N ASN A 341 -16.60 0.41 15.29
CA ASN A 341 -15.29 0.93 14.90
C ASN A 341 -14.21 0.39 15.85
N TYR A 342 -13.28 -0.40 15.34
CA TYR A 342 -12.18 -0.96 16.12
C TYR A 342 -10.87 -0.18 15.93
N SER A 343 -10.16 0.07 17.04
CA SER A 343 -8.77 0.54 17.02
C SER A 343 -7.87 -0.52 17.64
N PHE A 344 -6.80 -0.89 16.94
CA PHE A 344 -5.80 -1.84 17.42
C PHE A 344 -4.56 -1.06 17.90
N GLU A 345 -4.21 -1.21 19.17
CA GLU A 345 -3.01 -0.62 19.76
C GLU A 345 -2.06 -1.73 20.25
N TYR A 346 -0.76 -1.54 20.03
CA TYR A 346 0.27 -2.52 20.38
C TYR A 346 1.21 -1.93 21.43
N TRP A 347 1.37 -2.60 22.57
CA TRP A 347 2.35 -2.25 23.58
C TRP A 347 3.19 -3.48 23.95
N THR A 348 4.50 -3.25 24.09
CA THR A 348 5.45 -4.25 24.58
C THR A 348 5.70 -3.97 26.05
N GLU A 349 5.38 -4.92 26.92
CA GLU A 349 5.76 -4.86 28.34
C GLU A 349 6.90 -5.84 28.57
N ILE A 350 8.03 -5.34 29.09
CA ILE A 350 9.11 -6.20 29.58
C ILE A 350 8.78 -6.47 31.04
N VAL A 351 8.38 -7.71 31.34
CA VAL A 351 8.20 -8.16 32.72
C VAL A 351 9.45 -8.93 33.10
N GLU A 352 10.25 -8.38 34.02
CA GLU A 352 11.29 -9.14 34.71
C GLU A 352 10.60 -10.13 35.66
N LEU A 353 11.01 -11.41 35.63
CA LEU A 353 10.55 -12.45 36.56
C LEU A 353 11.45 -12.50 37.79
#